data_AF-D5E7Y5-F1
#
_entry.id   AF-D5E7Y5-F1
#
_cell.length_a   1.000
_cell.length_b   1.000
_cell.length_c   1.000
_cell.angle_alpha   90.00
_cell.angle_beta   90.00
_cell.angle_gamma   90.00
#
_symmetry.space_group_name_H-M   'P 1'
#
loop_
_entity.id
_entity.type
_entity.pdbx_description
1 polymer ?
#
loop_
_entity_poly.entity_id
_entity_poly.type
_entity_poly.pdbx_seq_one_letter_code
_entity_poly.pdbx_strand_id
1 'polypeptide(L)'
;MSAGGSGGGAAEAIPQNKLIAFGAAGGLIAIYLSYFMVQLAGPAFSFIGALGAICAIVWGAAAVRRVANYGLGTGVPSIGMLSLGMGIVAAMFGLAVGGIAGPVVAFVTAMIIGLVIGILANRVIGMGIPIMEQSTTEIAGAGTLAIIGLSTAMTGTFMFDVILTEIVATGYIALIFIVAGIAILHPFNANLGPDEKQDRTLSTGFEKGAIAMVMAGIVSAVSAGASAAPTIVIGLAIWYVSFSQYWNYVLRDAYDVVGTGLLPKEEEESE
;
A
#
# COMPACT_ATOMS: atom_id res chain seq x y z
N MET A 1 -1.62 0.57 32.43
CA MET A 1 -0.36 0.99 31.78
C MET A 1 -0.55 0.79 30.29
N SER A 2 -0.93 1.83 29.55
CA SER A 2 -1.07 1.73 28.09
C SER A 2 0.33 1.71 27.49
N ALA A 3 0.60 0.73 26.63
CA ALA A 3 1.87 0.55 25.92
C ALA A 3 2.03 1.53 24.73
N GLY A 4 1.23 2.59 24.66
CA GLY A 4 1.43 3.68 23.71
C GLY A 4 2.67 4.46 24.12
N GLY A 5 3.82 4.13 23.54
CA GLY A 5 5.06 4.88 23.72
C GLY A 5 4.83 6.35 23.35
N SER A 6 5.54 7.24 24.04
CA SER A 6 5.64 8.68 23.77
C SER A 6 6.33 9.00 22.43
N GLY A 7 6.18 8.13 21.43
CA GLY A 7 6.80 8.27 20.12
C GLY A 7 6.41 9.60 19.50
N GLY A 8 7.41 10.46 19.30
CA GLY A 8 7.26 11.67 18.53
C GLY A 8 6.74 11.34 17.13
N GLY A 9 5.88 12.20 16.58
CA GLY A 9 5.35 12.01 15.23
C GLY A 9 6.47 11.78 14.23
N ALA A 10 6.27 10.83 13.31
CA ALA A 10 7.25 10.50 12.28
C ALA A 10 7.73 11.75 11.54
N ALA A 11 9.04 12.00 11.44
CA ALA A 11 9.55 13.14 10.69
C ALA A 11 9.11 13.05 9.22
N GLU A 12 8.47 14.10 8.68
CA GLU A 12 7.94 14.12 7.31
C GLU A 12 8.69 15.14 6.44
N ALA A 13 9.37 14.69 5.39
CA ALA A 13 9.91 15.54 4.32
C ALA A 13 8.84 15.82 3.25
N ILE A 14 7.97 14.86 2.97
CA ILE A 14 6.79 15.00 2.11
C ILE A 14 5.55 14.97 3.00
N PRO A 15 4.74 16.06 3.01
CA PRO A 15 3.52 16.11 3.80
C PRO A 15 2.53 15.00 3.45
N GLN A 16 1.93 14.34 4.44
CA GLN A 16 1.00 13.24 4.18
C GLN A 16 -0.14 13.62 3.23
N ASN A 17 -0.72 14.83 3.32
CA ASN A 17 -1.82 15.23 2.43
C ASN A 17 -1.45 15.13 0.94
N LYS A 18 -0.17 15.32 0.59
CA LYS A 18 0.32 15.12 -0.77
C LYS A 18 0.39 13.63 -1.13
N LEU A 19 0.78 12.78 -0.18
CA LEU A 19 0.81 11.33 -0.37
C LEU A 19 -0.59 10.72 -0.46
N ILE A 20 -1.56 11.23 0.32
CA ILE A 20 -2.98 10.87 0.19
C ILE A 20 -3.48 11.25 -1.21
N ALA A 21 -3.22 12.48 -1.64
CA ALA A 21 -3.63 12.93 -2.98
C ALA A 21 -2.99 12.07 -4.08
N PHE A 22 -1.69 11.78 -3.96
CA PHE A 22 -0.97 10.91 -4.90
C PHE A 22 -1.55 9.49 -4.93
N GLY A 23 -1.78 8.87 -3.78
CA GLY A 23 -2.29 7.51 -3.69
C GLY A 23 -3.75 7.37 -4.09
N ALA A 24 -4.63 8.22 -3.56
CA ALA A 24 -6.06 8.16 -3.82
C ALA A 24 -6.40 8.62 -5.24
N ALA A 25 -5.94 9.81 -5.65
CA ALA A 25 -6.24 10.32 -6.99
C ALA A 25 -5.45 9.55 -8.05
N GLY A 26 -4.15 9.32 -7.84
CA GLY A 26 -3.33 8.53 -8.76
C GLY A 26 -3.83 7.10 -8.91
N GLY A 27 -4.22 6.46 -7.81
CA GLY A 27 -4.80 5.12 -7.81
C GLY A 27 -6.10 5.05 -8.60
N LEU A 28 -7.08 5.90 -8.27
CA LEU A 28 -8.37 5.92 -8.97
C LEU A 28 -8.23 6.28 -10.45
N ILE A 29 -7.50 7.37 -10.77
CA ILE A 29 -7.31 7.81 -12.16
C ILE A 29 -6.68 6.71 -12.99
N ALA A 30 -5.63 6.04 -12.48
CA ALA A 30 -4.95 4.98 -13.21
C ALA A 30 -5.81 3.71 -13.37
N ILE A 31 -6.60 3.33 -12.36
CA ILE A 31 -7.55 2.21 -12.47
C ILE A 31 -8.58 2.48 -13.58
N TYR A 32 -9.18 3.67 -13.60
CA TYR A 32 -10.12 4.05 -14.64
C TYR A 32 -9.46 4.16 -16.01
N LEU A 33 -8.28 4.79 -16.08
CA LEU A 33 -7.52 4.93 -17.32
C LEU A 33 -7.16 3.57 -17.90
N SER A 34 -6.76 2.60 -17.07
CA SER A 34 -6.49 1.22 -17.49
C SER A 34 -7.71 0.61 -18.17
N TYR A 35 -8.88 0.62 -17.51
CA TYR A 35 -10.12 0.06 -18.05
C TYR A 35 -10.51 0.68 -19.40
N PHE A 36 -10.48 2.01 -19.51
CA PHE A 36 -10.86 2.70 -20.75
C PHE A 36 -9.82 2.55 -21.86
N MET A 37 -8.52 2.55 -21.54
CA MET A 37 -7.46 2.36 -22.53
C MET A 37 -7.41 0.92 -23.04
N VAL A 38 -7.72 -0.07 -22.22
CA VAL A 38 -7.84 -1.46 -22.68
C VAL A 38 -8.95 -1.59 -23.72
N GLN A 39 -10.09 -0.91 -23.52
CA GLN A 39 -11.18 -0.90 -24.50
C GLN A 39 -10.83 -0.13 -25.78
N LEU A 40 -10.09 0.97 -25.66
CA LEU A 40 -9.79 1.85 -26.80
C LEU A 40 -8.60 1.35 -27.64
N ALA A 41 -7.55 0.88 -26.97
CA ALA A 41 -6.22 0.66 -27.56
C ALA A 41 -5.66 -0.75 -27.28
N GLY A 42 -6.42 -1.59 -26.56
CA GLY A 42 -6.17 -3.02 -26.41
C GLY A 42 -5.49 -3.44 -25.10
N PRO A 43 -5.32 -4.76 -24.88
CA PRO A 43 -4.84 -5.35 -23.62
C PRO A 43 -3.47 -4.85 -23.14
N ALA A 44 -2.65 -4.29 -24.05
CA ALA A 44 -1.34 -3.76 -23.75
C ALA A 44 -1.36 -2.63 -22.70
N PHE A 45 -2.50 -1.98 -22.45
CA PHE A 45 -2.63 -0.87 -21.50
C PHE A 45 -3.06 -1.31 -20.09
N SER A 46 -3.28 -2.60 -19.83
CA SER A 46 -3.71 -3.09 -18.51
C SER A 46 -2.70 -2.76 -17.39
N PHE A 47 -1.41 -2.63 -17.72
CA PHE A 47 -0.33 -2.28 -16.79
C PHE A 47 -0.58 -0.98 -16.03
N ILE A 48 -1.39 -0.05 -16.57
CA ILE A 48 -1.73 1.22 -15.90
C ILE A 48 -2.47 0.94 -14.58
N GLY A 49 -3.25 -0.15 -14.51
CA GLY A 49 -3.89 -0.56 -13.26
C GLY A 49 -2.86 -0.85 -12.15
N ALA A 50 -1.73 -1.45 -12.51
CA ALA A 50 -0.65 -1.73 -11.56
C ALA A 50 0.10 -0.45 -11.16
N LEU A 51 0.22 0.54 -12.06
CA LEU A 51 0.71 1.88 -11.68
C LEU A 51 -0.21 2.54 -10.66
N GLY A 52 -1.53 2.40 -10.83
CA GLY A 52 -2.51 2.85 -9.85
C GLY A 52 -2.33 2.15 -8.50
N ALA A 53 -2.11 0.84 -8.51
CA ALA A 53 -1.81 0.09 -7.29
C ALA A 53 -0.52 0.56 -6.61
N ILE A 54 0.55 0.87 -7.36
CA ILE A 54 1.80 1.41 -6.82
C ILE A 54 1.56 2.75 -6.12
N CYS A 55 0.79 3.66 -6.72
CA CYS A 55 0.44 4.93 -6.08
C CYS A 55 -0.25 4.70 -4.72
N ALA A 56 -1.23 3.79 -4.69
CA ALA A 56 -1.93 3.44 -3.46
C ALA A 56 -1.02 2.77 -2.42
N ILE A 57 -0.12 1.88 -2.85
CA ILE A 57 0.87 1.20 -2.00
C ILE A 57 1.79 2.21 -1.32
N VAL A 58 2.32 3.19 -2.06
CA VAL A 58 3.22 4.22 -1.52
C VAL A 58 2.51 5.07 -0.46
N TRP A 59 1.24 5.41 -0.70
CA TRP A 59 0.41 6.08 0.29
C TRP A 59 0.17 5.21 1.54
N GLY A 60 -0.19 3.93 1.34
CA GLY A 60 -0.38 2.97 2.43
C GLY A 60 0.89 2.78 3.27
N ALA A 61 2.06 2.66 2.64
CA ALA A 61 3.35 2.55 3.30
C ALA A 61 3.65 3.79 4.18
N ALA A 62 3.32 4.98 3.69
CA ALA A 62 3.44 6.21 4.47
C ALA A 62 2.49 6.24 5.68
N ALA A 63 1.26 5.76 5.52
CA ALA A 63 0.31 5.66 6.63
C ALA A 63 0.78 4.65 7.69
N VAL A 64 1.28 3.47 7.27
CA VAL A 64 1.87 2.45 8.16
C VAL A 64 3.04 3.03 8.94
N ARG A 65 3.97 3.70 8.26
CA ARG A 65 5.13 4.35 8.89
C ARG A 65 4.73 5.26 10.05
N ARG A 66 3.75 6.13 9.83
CA ARG A 66 3.35 7.12 10.85
C ARG A 66 2.73 6.46 12.06
N VAL A 67 1.80 5.51 11.86
CA VAL A 67 1.16 4.84 13.00
C VAL A 67 2.13 3.92 13.74
N ALA A 68 3.08 3.32 13.03
CA ALA A 68 4.05 2.41 13.60
C ALA A 68 5.14 3.10 14.44
N ASN A 69 5.46 4.36 14.16
CA ASN A 69 6.37 5.18 14.97
C ASN A 69 5.86 5.45 16.40
N TYR A 70 4.59 5.15 16.69
CA TYR A 70 4.06 5.15 18.07
C TYR A 70 4.41 3.87 18.86
N GLY A 71 5.32 3.03 18.37
CA GLY A 71 5.83 1.87 19.12
C GLY A 71 4.87 0.68 19.11
N LEU A 72 4.20 0.42 17.99
CA LEU A 72 3.19 -0.63 17.88
C LEU A 72 3.73 -2.07 17.99
N GLY A 73 5.04 -2.29 17.91
CA GLY A 73 5.65 -3.62 17.95
C GLY A 73 5.02 -4.58 16.93
N THR A 74 4.48 -5.70 17.41
CA THR A 74 3.77 -6.70 16.58
C THR A 74 2.41 -6.25 16.05
N GLY A 75 1.92 -5.08 16.49
CA GLY A 75 0.69 -4.46 15.98
C GLY A 75 0.79 -3.97 14.53
N VAL A 76 1.99 -3.70 14.03
CA VAL A 76 2.18 -3.14 12.68
C VAL A 76 1.76 -4.11 11.57
N PRO A 77 2.24 -5.37 11.54
CA PRO A 77 1.73 -6.35 10.58
C PRO A 77 0.23 -6.60 10.74
N SER A 78 -0.27 -6.58 11.98
CA SER A 78 -1.67 -6.89 12.29
C SER A 78 -2.64 -5.86 11.71
N ILE A 79 -2.34 -4.55 11.87
CA ILE A 79 -3.18 -3.48 11.31
C ILE A 79 -3.17 -3.51 9.78
N GLY A 80 -2.03 -3.78 9.14
CA GLY A 80 -1.96 -3.86 7.68
C GLY A 80 -2.73 -5.06 7.12
N MET A 81 -2.58 -6.25 7.71
CA MET A 81 -3.29 -7.45 7.24
C MET A 81 -4.80 -7.35 7.48
N LEU A 82 -5.22 -6.78 8.61
CA LEU A 82 -6.64 -6.45 8.85
C LEU A 82 -7.16 -5.46 7.81
N SER A 83 -6.37 -4.44 7.45
CA SER A 83 -6.75 -3.42 6.48
C SER A 83 -6.89 -3.94 5.06
N LEU A 84 -6.07 -4.91 4.65
CA LEU A 84 -6.26 -5.61 3.38
C LEU A 84 -7.49 -6.52 3.41
N GLY A 85 -7.78 -7.14 4.55
CA GLY A 85 -8.99 -7.94 4.73
C GLY A 85 -10.25 -7.09 4.57
N MET A 86 -10.29 -5.93 5.24
CA MET A 86 -11.30 -4.89 5.01
C MET A 86 -11.34 -4.50 3.53
N GLY A 87 -10.16 -4.37 2.93
CA GLY A 87 -10.03 -3.91 1.56
C GLY A 87 -10.59 -4.87 0.52
N ILE A 88 -10.46 -6.18 0.71
CA ILE A 88 -11.10 -7.20 -0.14
C ILE A 88 -12.61 -7.13 -0.02
N VAL A 89 -13.14 -7.07 1.22
CA VAL A 89 -14.59 -6.99 1.45
C VAL A 89 -15.16 -5.74 0.77
N ALA A 90 -14.51 -4.59 0.95
CA ALA A 90 -14.91 -3.34 0.33
C ALA A 90 -14.78 -3.36 -1.20
N ALA A 91 -13.72 -3.98 -1.74
CA ALA A 91 -13.55 -4.16 -3.18
C ALA A 91 -14.68 -5.00 -3.77
N MET A 92 -14.97 -6.17 -3.19
CA MET A 92 -16.03 -7.04 -3.70
C MET A 92 -17.40 -6.39 -3.61
N PHE A 93 -17.72 -5.77 -2.48
CA PHE A 93 -18.97 -5.04 -2.32
C PHE A 93 -19.09 -3.89 -3.33
N GLY A 94 -18.09 -3.02 -3.38
CA GLY A 94 -18.14 -1.83 -4.22
C GLY A 94 -18.19 -2.15 -5.71
N LEU A 95 -17.42 -3.13 -6.17
CA LEU A 95 -17.48 -3.59 -7.56
C LEU A 95 -18.84 -4.23 -7.90
N ALA A 96 -19.42 -5.01 -6.99
CA ALA A 96 -20.71 -5.68 -7.21
C ALA A 96 -21.88 -4.69 -7.34
N VAL A 97 -21.90 -3.62 -6.53
CA VAL A 97 -23.05 -2.69 -6.49
C VAL A 97 -22.82 -1.40 -7.30
N GLY A 98 -21.56 -1.04 -7.55
CA GLY A 98 -21.20 0.26 -8.11
C GLY A 98 -21.12 0.30 -9.64
N GLY A 99 -21.11 -0.84 -10.33
CA GLY A 99 -20.92 -0.90 -11.77
C GLY A 99 -19.66 -0.14 -12.20
N ILE A 100 -19.81 0.86 -13.09
CA ILE A 100 -18.68 1.71 -13.48
C ILE A 100 -18.12 2.55 -12.32
N ALA A 101 -18.96 2.94 -11.36
CA ALA A 101 -18.53 3.64 -10.14
C ALA A 101 -17.90 2.68 -9.11
N GLY A 102 -17.78 1.39 -9.43
CA GLY A 102 -17.33 0.34 -8.53
C GLY A 102 -16.05 0.67 -7.76
N PRO A 103 -14.95 1.09 -8.41
CA PRO A 103 -13.72 1.48 -7.73
C PRO A 103 -13.90 2.61 -6.70
N VAL A 104 -14.74 3.62 -7.01
CA VAL A 104 -15.02 4.73 -6.09
C VAL A 104 -15.86 4.25 -4.91
N VAL A 105 -16.92 3.46 -5.16
CA VAL A 105 -17.78 2.91 -4.11
C VAL A 105 -16.97 2.00 -3.17
N ALA A 106 -16.11 1.16 -3.74
CA ALA A 106 -15.21 0.31 -2.97
C ALA A 106 -14.26 1.13 -2.10
N PHE A 107 -13.62 2.15 -2.68
CA PHE A 107 -12.72 3.04 -1.95
C PHE A 107 -13.40 3.74 -0.78
N VAL A 108 -14.57 4.35 -1.00
CA VAL A 108 -15.33 5.03 0.06
C VAL A 108 -15.77 4.03 1.14
N THR A 109 -16.23 2.85 0.74
CA THR A 109 -16.63 1.79 1.69
C THR A 109 -15.44 1.35 2.54
N ALA A 110 -14.26 1.17 1.94
CA ALA A 110 -13.04 0.80 2.66
C ALA A 110 -12.64 1.85 3.69
N MET A 111 -12.70 3.13 3.33
CA MET A 111 -12.42 4.24 4.24
C MET A 111 -13.39 4.24 5.43
N ILE A 112 -14.69 3.99 5.20
CA ILE A 112 -15.69 3.88 6.27
C ILE A 112 -15.37 2.72 7.21
N ILE A 113 -15.10 1.52 6.66
CA ILE A 113 -14.76 0.35 7.50
C ILE A 113 -13.46 0.62 8.28
N GLY A 114 -12.43 1.17 7.63
CA GLY A 114 -11.18 1.53 8.26
C GLY A 114 -11.35 2.55 9.40
N LEU A 115 -12.22 3.56 9.21
CA LEU A 115 -12.56 4.52 10.26
C LEU A 115 -13.24 3.84 11.45
N VAL A 116 -14.22 2.96 11.19
CA VAL A 116 -14.90 2.21 12.26
C VAL A 116 -13.91 1.36 13.04
N ILE A 117 -13.04 0.60 12.37
CA ILE A 117 -12.01 -0.21 13.05
C ILE A 117 -11.02 0.68 13.81
N GLY A 118 -10.60 1.81 13.23
CA GLY A 118 -9.72 2.77 13.88
C GLY A 118 -10.32 3.34 15.17
N ILE A 119 -11.62 3.67 15.16
CA ILE A 119 -12.34 4.15 16.36
C ILE A 119 -12.41 3.04 17.41
N LEU A 120 -12.69 1.80 17.02
CA LEU A 120 -12.71 0.67 17.94
C LEU A 120 -11.32 0.44 18.57
N ALA A 121 -10.26 0.45 17.76
CA ALA A 121 -8.89 0.29 18.22
C ALA A 121 -8.47 1.41 19.18
N ASN A 122 -8.79 2.66 18.85
CA ASN A 122 -8.34 3.79 19.65
C ASN A 122 -9.18 4.00 20.91
N ARG A 123 -10.52 3.95 20.79
CA ARG A 123 -11.44 4.34 21.86
C ARG A 123 -11.99 3.18 22.68
N VAL A 124 -12.14 2.00 22.09
CA VAL A 124 -12.69 0.82 22.80
C VAL A 124 -11.58 -0.04 23.38
N ILE A 125 -10.57 -0.37 22.57
CA ILE A 125 -9.40 -1.14 23.06
C ILE A 125 -8.47 -0.25 23.89
N GLY A 126 -8.49 1.08 23.67
CA GLY A 126 -7.75 2.04 24.47
C GLY A 126 -6.27 2.14 24.08
N MET A 127 -5.94 1.95 22.80
CA MET A 127 -4.56 2.10 22.31
C MET A 127 -4.01 3.52 22.52
N GLY A 128 -4.87 4.55 22.50
CA GLY A 128 -4.48 5.92 22.84
C GLY A 128 -3.54 6.58 21.83
N ILE A 129 -3.55 6.13 20.57
CA ILE A 129 -2.68 6.64 19.51
C ILE A 129 -3.42 7.75 18.74
N PRO A 130 -2.92 9.01 18.73
CA PRO A 130 -3.65 10.16 18.19
C PRO A 130 -4.08 10.01 16.73
N ILE A 131 -3.23 9.40 15.90
CA ILE A 131 -3.45 9.25 14.45
C ILE A 131 -4.00 7.88 14.06
N MET A 132 -4.45 7.06 15.03
CA MET A 132 -4.91 5.69 14.77
C MET A 132 -6.12 5.64 13.85
N GLU A 133 -7.12 6.48 14.13
CA GLU A 133 -8.37 6.56 13.36
C GLU A 133 -8.04 6.90 11.90
N GLN A 134 -7.29 7.99 11.70
CA GLN A 134 -6.87 8.43 10.37
C GLN A 134 -6.00 7.38 9.66
N SER A 135 -4.98 6.83 10.31
CA SER A 135 -4.04 5.90 9.66
C SER A 135 -4.74 4.60 9.27
N THR A 136 -5.66 4.09 10.09
CA THR A 136 -6.43 2.88 9.75
C THR A 136 -7.36 3.12 8.56
N THR A 137 -8.01 4.28 8.51
CA THR A 137 -8.79 4.72 7.35
C THR A 137 -7.92 4.76 6.09
N GLU A 138 -6.75 5.41 6.16
CA GLU A 138 -5.85 5.55 5.01
C GLU A 138 -5.30 4.19 4.52
N ILE A 139 -4.88 3.30 5.42
CA ILE A 139 -4.37 1.98 5.06
C ILE A 139 -5.47 1.11 4.44
N ALA A 140 -6.70 1.19 4.94
CA ALA A 140 -7.84 0.47 4.34
C ALA A 140 -8.13 0.96 2.91
N GLY A 141 -8.16 2.28 2.71
CA GLY A 141 -8.36 2.88 1.39
C GLY A 141 -7.23 2.53 0.41
N ALA A 142 -5.98 2.65 0.84
CA ALA A 142 -4.80 2.26 0.08
C ALA A 142 -4.83 0.76 -0.29
N GLY A 143 -5.17 -0.11 0.66
CA GLY A 143 -5.29 -1.54 0.46
C GLY A 143 -6.34 -1.89 -0.60
N THR A 144 -7.53 -1.29 -0.53
CA THR A 144 -8.58 -1.50 -1.55
C THR A 144 -8.14 -1.06 -2.93
N LEU A 145 -7.53 0.13 -3.07
CA LEU A 145 -7.06 0.60 -4.36
C LEU A 145 -5.91 -0.26 -4.91
N ALA A 146 -5.03 -0.76 -4.05
CA ALA A 146 -4.00 -1.72 -4.44
C ALA A 146 -4.62 -3.03 -4.96
N ILE A 147 -5.62 -3.57 -4.26
CA ILE A 147 -6.33 -4.79 -4.67
C ILE A 147 -7.02 -4.60 -6.02
N ILE A 148 -7.77 -3.51 -6.20
CA ILE A 148 -8.49 -3.23 -7.44
C ILE A 148 -7.51 -2.93 -8.57
N GLY A 149 -6.45 -2.16 -8.34
CA GLY A 149 -5.43 -1.84 -9.34
C GLY A 149 -4.69 -3.06 -9.84
N LEU A 150 -4.25 -3.94 -8.93
CA LEU A 150 -3.61 -5.21 -9.32
C LEU A 150 -4.59 -6.13 -10.04
N SER A 151 -5.83 -6.23 -9.57
CA SER A 151 -6.88 -7.01 -10.26
C SER A 151 -7.11 -6.49 -11.68
N THR A 152 -7.21 -5.17 -11.85
CA THR A 152 -7.38 -4.51 -13.15
C THR A 152 -6.16 -4.73 -14.06
N ALA A 153 -4.96 -4.79 -13.50
CA ALA A 153 -3.76 -5.10 -14.28
C ALA A 153 -3.72 -6.55 -14.77
N MET A 154 -4.23 -7.47 -13.95
CA MET A 154 -4.29 -8.90 -14.26
C MET A 154 -5.36 -9.24 -15.30
N THR A 155 -6.51 -8.54 -15.31
CA THR A 155 -7.66 -8.86 -16.17
C THR A 155 -7.94 -7.81 -17.26
N GLY A 156 -7.36 -6.62 -17.15
CA GLY A 156 -7.67 -5.47 -18.00
C GLY A 156 -8.95 -4.72 -17.64
N THR A 157 -9.66 -5.15 -16.58
CA THR A 157 -10.94 -4.59 -16.19
C THR A 157 -11.19 -4.65 -14.69
N PHE A 158 -11.99 -3.73 -14.15
CA PHE A 158 -12.48 -3.81 -12.77
C PHE A 158 -13.94 -4.28 -12.67
N MET A 159 -14.54 -4.73 -13.78
CA MET A 159 -15.92 -5.19 -13.78
C MET A 159 -16.07 -6.48 -12.94
N PHE A 160 -17.11 -6.50 -12.10
CA PHE A 160 -17.25 -7.47 -11.02
C PHE A 160 -17.33 -8.92 -11.50
N ASP A 161 -18.02 -9.19 -12.60
CA ASP A 161 -18.15 -10.51 -13.20
C ASP A 161 -16.80 -11.10 -13.60
N VAL A 162 -15.94 -10.30 -14.23
CA VAL A 162 -14.59 -10.72 -14.62
C VAL A 162 -13.69 -10.85 -13.39
N ILE A 163 -13.74 -9.91 -12.45
CA ILE A 163 -12.95 -10.01 -11.21
C ILE A 163 -13.34 -11.26 -10.39
N LEU A 164 -14.64 -11.56 -10.29
CA LEU A 164 -15.11 -12.72 -9.57
C LEU A 164 -14.61 -14.03 -10.20
N THR A 165 -14.67 -14.12 -11.53
CA THR A 165 -14.34 -15.34 -12.27
C THR A 165 -12.84 -15.53 -12.47
N GLU A 166 -12.10 -14.48 -12.83
CA GLU A 166 -10.68 -14.57 -13.16
C GLU A 166 -9.75 -14.35 -11.96
N ILE A 167 -10.19 -13.66 -10.90
CA ILE A 167 -9.33 -13.35 -9.74
C ILE A 167 -9.76 -14.09 -8.48
N VAL A 168 -11.05 -14.08 -8.14
CA VAL A 168 -11.54 -14.69 -6.90
C VAL A 168 -11.63 -16.21 -7.05
N ALA A 169 -12.34 -16.70 -8.07
CA ALA A 169 -12.57 -18.14 -8.25
C ALA A 169 -11.30 -18.93 -8.57
N THR A 170 -10.31 -18.28 -9.20
CA THR A 170 -8.98 -18.87 -9.50
C THR A 170 -8.04 -18.86 -8.30
N GLY A 171 -8.37 -18.15 -7.22
CA GLY A 171 -7.53 -18.00 -6.04
C GLY A 171 -6.45 -16.92 -6.15
N TYR A 172 -6.34 -16.20 -7.27
CA TYR A 172 -5.37 -15.10 -7.40
C TYR A 172 -5.62 -13.94 -6.44
N ILE A 173 -6.83 -13.83 -5.88
CA ILE A 173 -7.10 -12.89 -4.78
C ILE A 173 -6.18 -13.11 -3.57
N ALA A 174 -5.79 -14.36 -3.28
CA ALA A 174 -4.85 -14.66 -2.19
C ALA A 174 -3.43 -14.18 -2.53
N LEU A 175 -3.01 -14.29 -3.79
CA LEU A 175 -1.76 -13.72 -4.28
C LEU A 175 -1.78 -12.20 -4.12
N ILE A 176 -2.83 -11.53 -4.61
CA ILE A 176 -3.01 -10.07 -4.51
C ILE A 176 -2.93 -9.63 -3.05
N PHE A 177 -3.62 -10.33 -2.16
CA PHE A 177 -3.61 -10.05 -0.73
C PHE A 177 -2.20 -10.07 -0.14
N ILE A 178 -1.42 -11.13 -0.44
CA ILE A 178 -0.06 -11.27 0.09
C ILE A 178 0.88 -10.21 -0.52
N VAL A 179 0.88 -10.04 -1.85
CA VAL A 179 1.83 -9.12 -2.50
C VAL A 179 1.51 -7.66 -2.19
N ALA A 180 0.23 -7.27 -2.15
CA ALA A 180 -0.17 -5.92 -1.73
C ALA A 180 0.14 -5.69 -0.25
N GLY A 181 -0.05 -6.70 0.60
CA GLY A 181 0.26 -6.58 2.02
C GLY A 181 1.73 -6.45 2.31
N ILE A 182 2.56 -7.26 1.68
CA ILE A 182 4.02 -7.09 1.75
C ILE A 182 4.38 -5.71 1.22
N ALA A 183 3.81 -5.26 0.11
CA ALA A 183 4.17 -3.98 -0.47
C ALA A 183 3.80 -2.77 0.41
N ILE A 184 2.74 -2.85 1.20
CA ILE A 184 2.33 -1.79 2.13
C ILE A 184 3.09 -1.88 3.47
N LEU A 185 3.34 -3.08 3.99
CA LEU A 185 3.87 -3.29 5.34
C LEU A 185 5.39 -3.38 5.39
N HIS A 186 5.99 -4.05 4.41
CA HIS A 186 7.44 -4.27 4.37
C HIS A 186 8.26 -2.97 4.30
N PRO A 187 7.82 -1.89 3.63
CA PRO A 187 8.57 -0.65 3.62
C PRO A 187 8.92 -0.12 5.00
N PHE A 188 7.99 -0.17 5.96
CA PHE A 188 8.31 0.19 7.33
C PHE A 188 9.20 -0.86 8.00
N ASN A 189 8.84 -2.15 7.88
CA ASN A 189 9.57 -3.22 8.55
C ASN A 189 11.03 -3.36 8.10
N ALA A 190 11.33 -3.10 6.83
CA ALA A 190 12.69 -3.11 6.28
C ALA A 190 13.53 -1.92 6.76
N ASN A 191 12.90 -0.91 7.36
CA ASN A 191 13.52 0.33 7.79
C ASN A 191 13.44 0.58 9.31
N LEU A 192 13.02 -0.42 10.10
CA LEU A 192 12.75 -0.42 11.55
C LEU A 192 13.93 -0.08 12.50
N GLY A 193 15.05 0.39 11.98
CA GLY A 193 16.15 0.89 12.81
C GLY A 193 15.80 2.21 13.50
N PRO A 194 16.60 2.66 14.51
CA PRO A 194 16.47 3.96 15.18
C PRO A 194 16.43 5.17 14.22
N ASP A 195 16.85 4.96 12.96
CA ASP A 195 16.95 5.96 11.91
C ASP A 195 16.01 5.68 10.72
N GLU A 196 14.74 5.35 10.96
CA GLU A 196 13.75 5.26 9.88
C GLU A 196 13.58 6.64 9.21
N LYS A 197 13.87 6.72 7.91
CA LYS A 197 13.70 7.93 7.10
C LYS A 197 12.64 7.73 6.02
N GLN A 198 11.81 8.75 5.83
CA GLN A 198 10.67 8.71 4.92
C GLN A 198 11.09 8.37 3.48
N ASP A 199 12.23 8.85 3.00
CA ASP A 199 12.73 8.59 1.65
C ASP A 199 13.03 7.10 1.41
N ARG A 200 13.68 6.42 2.36
CA ARG A 200 13.91 4.97 2.33
C ARG A 200 12.60 4.20 2.33
N THR A 201 11.68 4.57 3.19
CA THR A 201 10.36 3.90 3.27
C THR A 201 9.59 4.06 1.96
N LEU A 202 9.49 5.27 1.40
CA LEU A 202 8.78 5.48 0.14
C LEU A 202 9.47 4.78 -1.04
N SER A 203 10.81 4.81 -1.12
CA SER A 203 11.58 4.10 -2.14
C SER A 203 11.35 2.59 -2.08
N THR A 204 11.27 2.03 -0.86
CA THR A 204 10.93 0.61 -0.65
C THR A 204 9.48 0.33 -1.04
N GLY A 205 8.55 1.26 -0.80
CA GLY A 205 7.15 1.17 -1.24
C GLY A 205 7.03 1.07 -2.76
N PHE A 206 7.76 1.90 -3.51
CA PHE A 206 7.84 1.79 -4.97
C PHE A 206 8.47 0.47 -5.43
N GLU A 207 9.55 0.04 -4.77
CA GLU A 207 10.24 -1.22 -5.10
C GLU A 207 9.34 -2.45 -4.90
N LYS A 208 8.63 -2.54 -3.76
CA LYS A 208 7.70 -3.65 -3.51
C LYS A 208 6.43 -3.56 -4.35
N GLY A 209 5.93 -2.36 -4.62
CA GLY A 209 4.84 -2.17 -5.57
C GLY A 209 5.21 -2.62 -6.99
N ALA A 210 6.46 -2.39 -7.40
CA ALA A 210 6.98 -2.86 -8.69
C ALA A 210 7.10 -4.40 -8.74
N ILE A 211 7.50 -5.04 -7.64
CA ILE A 211 7.43 -6.51 -7.54
C ILE A 211 5.98 -7.01 -7.66
N ALA A 212 5.02 -6.36 -6.97
CA ALA A 212 3.61 -6.70 -7.08
C ALA A 212 3.10 -6.53 -8.53
N MET A 213 3.56 -5.51 -9.24
CA MET A 213 3.29 -5.31 -10.68
C MET A 213 3.86 -6.44 -11.54
N VAL A 214 5.10 -6.90 -11.30
CA VAL A 214 5.67 -8.05 -12.03
C VAL A 214 4.85 -9.30 -11.78
N MET A 215 4.41 -9.55 -10.54
CA MET A 215 3.54 -10.69 -10.21
C MET A 215 2.18 -10.58 -10.91
N ALA A 216 1.59 -9.40 -10.97
CA ALA A 216 0.37 -9.14 -11.76
C ALA A 216 0.60 -9.39 -13.25
N GLY A 217 1.76 -9.02 -13.77
CA GLY A 217 2.17 -9.29 -15.15
C GLY A 217 2.25 -10.78 -15.47
N ILE A 218 2.79 -11.60 -14.56
CA ILE A 218 2.82 -13.05 -14.73
C ILE A 218 1.40 -13.62 -14.81
N VAL A 219 0.50 -13.19 -13.92
CA VAL A 219 -0.91 -13.62 -13.95
C VAL A 219 -1.63 -13.14 -15.21
N SER A 220 -1.35 -11.92 -15.67
CA SER A 220 -1.97 -11.38 -16.88
C SER A 220 -1.65 -12.16 -18.15
N ALA A 221 -0.61 -13.02 -18.13
CA ALA A 221 -0.27 -13.87 -19.27
C ALA A 221 -1.36 -14.90 -19.62
N VAL A 222 -2.25 -15.21 -18.67
CA VAL A 222 -3.36 -16.16 -18.86
C VAL A 222 -4.72 -15.48 -19.01
N SER A 223 -4.79 -14.15 -18.94
CA SER A 223 -6.03 -13.39 -19.16
C SER A 223 -6.03 -12.77 -20.56
N ALA A 224 -7.14 -12.94 -21.30
CA ALA A 224 -7.29 -12.36 -22.63
C ALA A 224 -7.45 -10.84 -22.61
N GLY A 225 -7.88 -10.26 -21.47
CA GLY A 225 -8.11 -8.83 -21.32
C GLY A 225 -6.86 -8.02 -20.95
N ALA A 226 -5.75 -8.68 -20.64
CA ALA A 226 -4.53 -8.04 -20.15
C ALA A 226 -3.28 -8.47 -20.91
N SER A 227 -2.17 -7.77 -20.68
CA SER A 227 -0.90 -8.08 -21.32
C SER A 227 0.25 -8.19 -20.32
N ALA A 228 0.94 -9.33 -20.36
CA ALA A 228 2.08 -9.63 -19.51
C ALA A 228 3.31 -8.78 -19.82
N ALA A 229 3.66 -8.66 -21.11
CA ALA A 229 4.90 -8.02 -21.53
C ALA A 229 5.08 -6.58 -21.00
N PRO A 230 4.14 -5.63 -21.23
CA PRO A 230 4.30 -4.27 -20.73
C PRO A 230 4.27 -4.23 -19.19
N THR A 231 3.39 -5.02 -18.57
CA THR A 231 3.28 -5.07 -17.10
C THR A 231 4.57 -5.55 -16.44
N ILE A 232 5.21 -6.59 -16.98
CA ILE A 232 6.47 -7.12 -16.46
C ILE A 232 7.63 -6.15 -16.75
N VAL A 233 7.78 -5.68 -17.99
CA VAL A 233 8.92 -4.84 -18.39
C VAL A 233 8.93 -3.52 -17.62
N ILE A 234 7.77 -2.87 -17.49
CA ILE A 234 7.64 -1.62 -16.74
C ILE A 234 7.84 -1.88 -15.24
N GLY A 235 7.30 -2.98 -14.71
CA GLY A 235 7.54 -3.39 -13.33
C GLY A 235 9.03 -3.57 -13.02
N LEU A 236 9.77 -4.28 -13.87
CA LEU A 236 11.22 -4.45 -13.73
C LEU A 236 11.99 -3.12 -13.81
N ALA A 237 11.57 -2.21 -14.69
CA ALA A 237 12.19 -0.89 -14.81
C ALA A 237 11.98 -0.04 -13.55
N ILE A 238 10.75 0.02 -13.03
CA ILE A 238 10.44 0.74 -11.78
C ILE A 238 11.18 0.10 -10.60
N TRP A 239 11.20 -1.22 -10.54
CA TRP A 239 11.93 -1.96 -9.51
C TRP A 239 13.42 -1.59 -9.51
N TYR A 240 14.07 -1.64 -10.67
CA TYR A 240 15.51 -1.33 -10.78
C TYR A 240 15.82 0.10 -10.32
N VAL A 241 15.02 1.08 -10.75
CA VAL A 241 15.20 2.48 -10.37
C VAL A 241 14.98 2.67 -8.87
N SER A 242 13.91 2.11 -8.32
CA SER A 242 13.52 2.27 -6.91
C SER A 242 14.46 1.52 -5.97
N PHE A 243 14.93 0.34 -6.36
CA PHE A 243 15.93 -0.43 -5.62
C PHE A 243 17.28 0.29 -5.60
N SER A 244 17.71 0.84 -6.74
CA SER A 244 18.96 1.62 -6.81
C SER A 244 18.92 2.85 -5.92
N GLN A 245 17.79 3.56 -5.87
CA GLN A 245 17.58 4.69 -4.97
C GLN A 245 17.61 4.25 -3.50
N TYR A 246 16.87 3.19 -3.17
CA TYR A 246 16.86 2.62 -1.82
C TYR A 246 18.27 2.25 -1.35
N TRP A 247 19.04 1.56 -2.20
CA TRP A 247 20.42 1.18 -1.93
C TRP A 247 21.30 2.39 -1.63
N ASN A 248 21.18 3.46 -2.41
CA ASN A 248 21.93 4.70 -2.17
C ASN A 248 21.56 5.35 -0.84
N TYR A 249 20.28 5.34 -0.45
CA TYR A 249 19.86 5.86 0.84
C TYR A 249 20.35 4.99 2.01
N VAL A 250 20.38 3.66 1.85
CA VAL A 250 20.97 2.77 2.85
C VAL A 250 22.46 3.03 3.00
N LEU A 251 23.22 3.19 1.91
CA LEU A 251 24.64 3.54 1.98
C LEU A 251 24.89 4.91 2.63
N ARG A 252 24.02 5.89 2.35
CA ARG A 252 24.06 7.20 3.02
C ARG A 252 23.82 7.05 4.52
N ASP A 253 22.88 6.23 4.95
CA ASP A 253 22.58 6.17 6.39
C ASP A 253 23.51 5.21 7.14
N ALA A 254 24.17 4.27 6.45
CA ALA A 254 25.09 3.31 7.05
C ALA A 254 26.38 3.91 7.64
N TYR A 255 26.79 5.12 7.20
CA TYR A 255 27.98 5.78 7.76
C TYR A 255 27.70 6.51 9.09
N ASP A 256 26.43 6.81 9.39
CA ASP A 256 26.02 7.58 10.58
C ASP A 256 25.89 6.70 11.83
N VAL A 257 25.78 5.38 11.65
CA VAL A 257 25.66 4.43 12.75
C VAL A 257 27.05 4.06 13.28
N VAL A 258 27.63 4.95 14.11
CA VAL A 258 28.78 4.58 14.96
C VAL A 258 28.23 3.67 16.07
N GLY A 259 28.31 2.36 15.86
CA GLY A 259 27.80 1.37 16.81
C GLY A 259 28.51 1.46 18.16
N THR A 260 27.95 2.21 19.10
CA THR A 260 28.37 2.17 20.51
C THR A 260 27.82 0.93 21.20
N GLY A 261 26.77 0.30 20.65
CA GLY A 261 26.10 -0.87 21.24
C GLY A 261 25.43 -0.57 22.59
N LEU A 262 25.35 0.72 22.97
CA LEU A 262 24.76 1.18 24.21
C LEU A 262 23.38 1.76 23.89
N LEU A 263 22.36 1.34 24.65
CA LEU A 263 21.11 2.07 24.69
C LEU A 263 21.42 3.52 25.12
N PRO A 264 20.80 4.54 24.51
CA PRO A 264 20.95 5.91 24.98
C PRO A 264 20.65 5.93 26.48
N LYS A 265 21.58 6.47 27.27
CA LYS A 265 21.29 6.69 28.69
C LYS A 265 20.27 7.81 28.75
N GLU A 266 19.26 7.67 29.61
CA GLU A 266 18.11 8.59 29.77
C GLU A 266 18.48 10.08 30.00
N GLU A 267 19.77 10.41 30.12
CA GLU A 267 20.29 11.76 30.40
C GLU A 267 20.66 12.58 29.15
N GLU A 268 20.66 12.01 27.94
CA GLU A 268 20.98 12.77 26.70
C GLU A 268 19.75 13.34 25.98
N GLU A 269 18.52 13.12 26.48
CA GLU A 269 17.30 13.70 25.90
C GLU A 269 16.99 15.13 26.36
N SER A 270 17.90 15.78 27.11
CA SER A 270 17.70 17.16 27.59
C SER A 270 18.90 18.07 27.36
N GLU A 271 19.36 18.21 26.12
CA GLU A 271 20.06 19.42 25.63
C GLU A 271 19.68 19.76 24.18
#